data_AF-A0A1B6F1G7-F1
#
_entry.id   AF-A0A1B6F1G7-F1
#
_cell.length_a   1.000
_cell.length_b   1.000
_cell.length_c   1.000
_cell.angle_alpha   90.00
_cell.angle_beta   90.00
_cell.angle_gamma   90.00
#
_symmetry.space_group_name_H-M   'P 1'
#
loop_
_entity.id
_entity.type
_entity.pdbx_description
1 polymer ?
#
loop_
_entity_poly.entity_id
_entity_poly.type
_entity_poly.pdbx_seq_one_letter_code
_entity_poly.pdbx_strand_id
1 'polypeptide(L)'
;QAQDTGRPSLSSTLTVFFNVLDLNDNAPLFDPMSYSNEVFENVPIGTSVVSVTATDLDSGENGRLEYTIVSGDDEGVFDIEADNGTILTRRSLDRETKSLYNLVVAATDQAQPPQQALSCH
;
A
#
# COMPACT_ATOMS: atom_id res chain seq x y z
N GLN A 1 37.59 -19.34 -27.05
CA GLN A 1 37.29 -18.25 -26.10
C GLN A 1 35.95 -17.66 -26.52
N ALA A 2 34.99 -17.54 -25.61
CA ALA A 2 33.74 -16.81 -25.83
C ALA A 2 33.54 -15.92 -24.60
N GLN A 3 33.78 -14.62 -24.80
CA GLN A 3 33.42 -13.57 -23.85
C GLN A 3 32.00 -13.14 -24.22
N ASP A 4 31.01 -13.58 -23.43
CA ASP A 4 29.71 -12.91 -23.39
C ASP A 4 29.79 -11.79 -22.36
N THR A 5 30.10 -10.59 -22.84
CA THR A 5 30.20 -9.36 -22.05
C THR A 5 28.87 -8.59 -22.11
N GLY A 6 27.74 -9.27 -21.95
CA GLY A 6 26.41 -8.67 -21.83
C GLY A 6 26.11 -8.21 -20.41
N ARG A 7 26.79 -7.15 -19.93
CA ARG A 7 26.26 -6.26 -18.88
C ARG A 7 25.92 -4.93 -19.56
N PRO A 8 24.71 -4.42 -19.35
CA PRO A 8 24.48 -3.70 -18.11
C PRO A 8 23.63 -4.51 -17.12
N SER A 9 23.71 -4.10 -15.86
CA SER A 9 23.05 -4.67 -14.69
C SER A 9 21.62 -5.10 -14.97
N LEU A 10 21.25 -6.35 -14.64
CA LEU A 10 19.87 -6.79 -14.48
C LEU A 10 19.21 -6.14 -13.23
N SER A 11 19.45 -4.86 -13.00
CA SER A 11 18.66 -4.04 -12.08
C SER A 11 17.69 -3.25 -12.94
N SER A 12 16.61 -3.89 -13.38
CA SER A 12 15.47 -3.15 -13.90
C SER A 12 14.55 -2.80 -12.73
N THR A 13 14.06 -1.57 -12.74
CA THR A 13 13.13 -1.08 -11.73
C THR A 13 11.70 -1.22 -12.24
N LEU A 14 10.79 -1.54 -11.33
CA LEU A 14 9.36 -1.64 -11.56
C LEU A 14 8.66 -0.45 -10.90
N THR A 15 7.70 0.17 -11.58
CA THR A 15 6.91 1.27 -11.00
C THR A 15 5.64 0.72 -10.36
N VAL A 16 5.39 1.08 -9.10
CA VAL A 16 4.14 0.78 -8.41
C VAL A 16 3.42 2.08 -8.13
N PHE A 17 2.19 2.20 -8.63
CA PHE A 17 1.27 3.29 -8.29
C PHE A 17 0.34 2.82 -7.17
N PHE A 18 0.15 3.67 -6.18
CA PHE A 18 -0.78 3.47 -5.09
C PHE A 18 -1.84 4.56 -5.17
N ASN A 19 -3.08 4.17 -5.43
CA ASN A 19 -4.26 5.02 -5.34
C ASN A 19 -4.91 4.75 -3.99
N VAL A 20 -5.46 5.77 -3.35
CA VAL A 20 -6.01 5.59 -2.01
C VAL A 20 -7.46 6.04 -1.99
N LEU A 21 -8.35 5.16 -1.51
CA LEU A 21 -9.79 5.43 -1.45
C LEU A 21 -10.19 5.78 -0.02
N ASP A 22 -10.77 6.96 0.12
CA ASP A 22 -11.40 7.43 1.35
C ASP A 22 -12.87 6.93 1.39
N LEU A 23 -13.24 6.24 2.47
CA LEU A 23 -14.53 5.57 2.62
C LEU A 23 -15.35 6.07 3.82
N ASN A 24 -14.90 7.08 4.57
CA ASN A 24 -15.60 7.53 5.79
C ASN A 24 -16.01 9.01 5.78
N ASP A 25 -17.18 9.32 6.35
CA ASP A 25 -17.84 10.65 6.37
C ASP A 25 -17.17 11.64 7.36
N ASN A 26 -16.20 11.18 8.15
CA ASN A 26 -15.13 11.98 8.76
C ASN A 26 -13.82 11.35 8.30
N ALA A 27 -13.26 11.89 7.22
CA ALA A 27 -12.33 11.19 6.35
C ALA A 27 -10.87 11.25 6.81
N PRO A 28 -10.17 10.11 7.02
CA PRO A 28 -8.72 10.11 7.10
C PRO A 28 -8.13 10.58 5.77
N LEU A 29 -7.49 11.75 5.78
CA LEU A 29 -6.99 12.38 4.57
C LEU A 29 -5.58 11.87 4.26
N PHE A 30 -5.42 11.22 3.11
CA PHE A 30 -4.10 10.87 2.59
C PHE A 30 -3.46 12.08 1.94
N ASP A 31 -2.34 12.53 2.50
CA ASP A 31 -1.50 13.58 1.93
C ASP A 31 -0.08 13.02 1.74
N PRO A 32 0.34 12.70 0.49
CA PRO A 32 -0.39 12.85 -0.78
C PRO A 32 -1.44 11.75 -1.05
N MET A 33 -2.44 12.06 -1.89
CA MET A 33 -3.52 11.10 -2.28
C MET A 33 -3.06 9.96 -3.20
N SER A 34 -1.84 10.04 -3.72
CA SER A 34 -1.26 9.03 -4.61
C SER A 34 0.23 8.91 -4.37
N TYR A 35 0.72 7.68 -4.33
CA TYR A 35 2.14 7.39 -4.17
C TYR A 35 2.65 6.66 -5.41
N SER A 36 3.87 6.98 -5.84
CA SER A 36 4.56 6.27 -6.90
C SER A 36 5.94 5.88 -6.40
N ASN A 37 6.25 4.59 -6.38
CA ASN A 37 7.58 4.12 -5.98
C ASN A 37 8.13 3.14 -7.00
N GLU A 38 9.46 3.10 -7.02
CA GLU A 38 10.25 2.30 -7.93
C GLU A 38 10.98 1.24 -7.11
N VAL A 39 10.74 -0.04 -7.40
CA VAL A 39 11.35 -1.15 -6.66
C VAL A 39 12.06 -2.11 -7.60
N PHE A 40 13.22 -2.61 -7.16
CA PHE A 40 13.98 -3.56 -7.96
C PHE A 40 13.30 -4.94 -7.95
N GLU A 41 13.30 -5.63 -9.08
CA GLU A 41 12.70 -6.97 -9.15
C GLU A 41 13.44 -8.01 -8.29
N ASN A 42 14.74 -7.82 -8.08
CA ASN A 42 15.60 -8.71 -7.32
C ASN A 42 15.65 -8.42 -5.80
N VAL A 43 14.71 -7.63 -5.27
CA VAL A 43 14.62 -7.40 -3.82
C VAL A 43 14.21 -8.68 -3.09
N PRO A 44 14.73 -8.92 -1.87
CA PRO A 44 14.26 -10.03 -1.06
C PRO A 44 12.79 -9.85 -0.65
N ILE A 45 12.12 -10.97 -0.38
CA ILE A 45 10.78 -10.96 0.21
C ILE A 45 10.86 -10.30 1.60
N GLY A 46 9.89 -9.46 1.92
CA GLY A 46 9.82 -8.65 3.14
C GLY A 46 10.50 -7.28 2.99
N THR A 47 10.82 -6.85 1.77
CA THR A 47 11.39 -5.52 1.53
C THR A 47 10.30 -4.46 1.55
N SER A 48 10.52 -3.39 2.31
CA SER A 48 9.64 -2.22 2.32
C SER A 48 9.72 -1.47 1.00
N VAL A 49 8.56 -1.29 0.36
CA VAL A 49 8.39 -0.63 -0.94
C VAL A 49 8.06 0.84 -0.74
N VAL A 50 7.06 1.12 0.09
CA VAL A 50 6.55 2.46 0.41
C VAL A 50 5.84 2.40 1.76
N SER A 51 5.82 3.51 2.49
CA SER A 51 4.90 3.70 3.61
C SER A 51 3.87 4.76 3.23
N VAL A 52 2.59 4.40 3.32
CA VAL A 52 1.49 5.34 3.11
C VAL A 52 0.99 5.82 4.46
N THR A 53 0.72 7.12 4.57
CA THR A 53 0.22 7.72 5.80
C THR A 53 -1.05 8.49 5.49
N ALA A 54 -2.07 8.28 6.31
CA ALA A 54 -3.25 9.11 6.39
C ALA A 54 -3.31 9.82 7.74
N THR A 55 -3.89 11.01 7.75
CA THR A 55 -4.12 11.76 8.98
C THR A 55 -5.62 11.84 9.23
N ASP A 56 -6.04 11.34 10.38
CA ASP A 56 -7.40 11.52 10.89
C ASP A 56 -7.46 12.79 11.76
N LEU A 57 -8.55 13.55 11.67
CA LEU A 57 -8.73 14.80 12.42
C LEU A 57 -9.31 14.57 13.82
N ASP A 58 -9.71 13.35 14.17
CA ASP A 58 -10.20 13.02 15.50
C ASP A 58 -9.06 12.84 16.50
N SER A 59 -9.19 13.49 17.67
CA SER A 59 -8.21 13.43 18.74
C SER A 59 -8.39 12.18 19.60
N GLY A 60 -7.32 11.39 19.81
CA GLY A 60 -7.28 10.30 20.80
C GLY A 60 -7.04 8.90 20.18
N GLU A 61 -7.39 7.82 20.91
CA GLU A 61 -7.33 6.43 20.40
C GLU A 61 -8.18 6.21 19.13
N ASN A 62 -9.16 7.09 18.87
CA ASN A 62 -9.94 7.10 17.64
C ASN A 62 -9.14 7.51 16.38
N GLY A 63 -7.96 8.11 16.55
CA GLY A 63 -7.05 8.43 15.44
C GLY A 63 -6.17 7.26 14.99
N ARG A 64 -6.38 6.04 15.54
CA ARG A 64 -5.65 4.85 15.08
C ARG A 64 -6.29 4.34 13.79
N LEU A 65 -5.54 4.50 12.71
CA LEU A 65 -5.93 4.03 11.38
C LEU A 65 -5.40 2.62 11.13
N GLU A 66 -6.26 1.80 10.56
CA GLU A 66 -5.92 0.48 10.05
C GLU A 66 -5.82 0.53 8.52
N TYR A 67 -4.66 0.16 7.98
CA TYR A 67 -4.40 0.21 6.54
C TYR A 67 -4.60 -1.16 5.90
N THR A 68 -5.29 -1.21 4.76
CA THR A 68 -5.53 -2.45 4.00
C THR A 68 -5.41 -2.22 2.49
N ILE A 69 -4.83 -3.18 1.77
CA ILE A 69 -4.86 -3.20 0.29
C ILE A 69 -6.21 -3.76 -0.14
N VAL A 70 -7.03 -2.93 -0.78
CA VAL A 70 -8.40 -3.30 -1.21
C VAL A 70 -8.48 -3.70 -2.69
N SER A 71 -7.49 -3.35 -3.51
CA SER A 71 -7.43 -3.75 -4.92
C SER A 71 -6.01 -3.64 -5.50
N GLY A 72 -5.78 -4.22 -6.68
CA GLY A 72 -4.53 -4.11 -7.44
C GLY A 72 -3.47 -5.16 -7.14
N ASP A 73 -3.65 -5.96 -6.07
CA ASP A 73 -2.79 -7.06 -5.68
C ASP A 73 -3.48 -8.44 -5.85
N ASP A 74 -4.02 -8.71 -7.04
CA ASP A 74 -4.75 -9.96 -7.33
C ASP A 74 -3.89 -11.23 -7.10
N GLU A 75 -2.57 -11.09 -7.14
CA GLU A 75 -1.60 -12.18 -7.02
C GLU A 75 -1.05 -12.36 -5.60
N GLY A 76 -1.41 -11.48 -4.66
CA GLY A 76 -0.91 -11.51 -3.27
C GLY A 76 0.61 -11.31 -3.21
N VAL A 77 1.12 -10.40 -4.05
CA VAL A 77 2.54 -10.08 -4.20
C VAL A 77 2.98 -9.08 -3.13
N PHE A 78 2.07 -8.26 -2.63
CA PHE A 78 2.33 -7.25 -1.63
C PHE A 78 1.60 -7.57 -0.32
N ASP A 79 2.10 -7.00 0.77
CA ASP A 79 1.46 -7.01 2.07
C ASP A 79 1.49 -5.60 2.63
N ILE A 80 0.57 -5.24 3.53
CA ILE A 80 0.57 -3.94 4.20
C ILE A 80 0.51 -4.12 5.71
N GLU A 81 1.41 -3.44 6.41
CA GLU A 81 1.37 -3.37 7.86
C GLU A 81 0.20 -2.47 8.29
N ALA A 82 -0.82 -3.11 8.86
CA ALA A 82 -2.05 -2.49 9.31
C ALA A 82 -1.85 -1.29 10.25
N ASP A 83 -0.79 -1.30 11.07
CA ASP A 83 -0.56 -0.30 12.11
C ASP A 83 0.16 0.97 11.61
N ASN A 84 0.93 0.88 10.52
CA ASN A 84 1.82 1.96 10.07
C ASN A 84 1.75 2.26 8.56
N GLY A 85 0.97 1.49 7.80
CA GLY A 85 0.77 1.67 6.36
C GLY A 85 1.99 1.30 5.50
N THR A 86 2.95 0.54 6.03
CA THR A 86 4.14 0.10 5.28
C THR A 86 3.81 -1.08 4.40
N ILE A 87 4.03 -0.90 3.11
CA ILE A 87 3.81 -1.92 2.09
C ILE A 87 5.11 -2.69 1.85
N LEU A 88 5.02 -4.00 1.95
CA LEU A 88 6.13 -4.94 1.91
C LEU A 88 5.96 -5.89 0.73
N THR A 89 7.06 -6.40 0.18
CA THR A 89 7.00 -7.51 -0.78
C THR A 89 6.69 -8.81 -0.05
N ARG A 90 5.67 -9.55 -0.49
CA ARG A 90 5.32 -10.88 0.01
C ARG A 90 5.82 -12.00 -0.90
N ARG A 91 6.11 -11.67 -2.17
CA ARG A 91 6.64 -12.59 -3.19
C ARG A 91 7.77 -11.93 -3.97
N SER A 92 8.50 -12.75 -4.72
CA SER A 92 9.47 -12.26 -5.70
C SER A 92 8.76 -11.46 -6.79
N LEU A 93 9.37 -10.35 -7.18
CA LEU A 93 8.88 -9.51 -8.25
C LEU A 93 9.53 -9.94 -9.57
N ASP A 94 8.76 -9.92 -10.64
CA ASP A 94 9.22 -10.28 -11.97
C ASP A 94 8.68 -9.24 -12.96
N ARG A 95 9.58 -8.38 -13.44
CA ARG A 95 9.20 -7.25 -14.30
C ARG A 95 8.67 -7.73 -15.66
N GLU A 96 9.16 -8.86 -16.14
CA GLU A 96 8.75 -9.46 -17.42
C GLU A 96 7.30 -9.96 -17.37
N THR A 97 6.86 -10.44 -16.21
CA THR A 97 5.47 -10.85 -15.94
C THR A 97 4.57 -9.63 -15.78
N LYS A 98 4.94 -8.69 -14.93
CA LYS A 98 4.16 -7.49 -14.64
C LYS A 98 5.10 -6.36 -14.29
N SER A 99 5.08 -5.29 -15.08
CA SER A 99 5.96 -4.12 -14.93
C SER A 99 5.30 -2.93 -14.23
N LEU A 100 4.03 -3.07 -13.85
CA LEU A 100 3.26 -2.04 -13.16
C LEU A 100 2.24 -2.69 -12.22
N TYR A 101 2.23 -2.23 -10.97
CA TYR A 101 1.16 -2.54 -10.02
C TYR A 101 0.41 -1.26 -9.66
N ASN A 102 -0.92 -1.29 -9.76
CA ASN A 102 -1.80 -0.20 -9.38
C ASN A 102 -2.55 -0.61 -8.11
N LEU A 103 -1.91 -0.47 -6.96
CA LEU A 103 -2.47 -0.87 -5.69
C LEU A 103 -3.48 0.18 -5.21
N VAL A 104 -4.60 -0.28 -4.69
CA VAL A 104 -5.58 0.57 -4.03
C VAL A 104 -5.54 0.29 -2.54
N VAL A 105 -5.21 1.30 -1.75
CA VAL A 105 -5.17 1.20 -0.28
C VAL A 105 -6.38 1.92 0.30
N ALA A 106 -6.88 1.43 1.43
CA ALA A 106 -7.83 2.14 2.26
C ALA A 106 -7.23 2.28 3.68
N ALA A 107 -7.49 3.42 4.32
CA ALA A 107 -7.37 3.55 5.77
C ALA A 107 -8.78 3.50 6.36
N THR A 108 -8.94 2.77 7.45
CA THR A 108 -10.18 2.72 8.21
C THR A 108 -9.86 3.07 9.65
N ASP A 109 -10.51 4.09 10.18
CA ASP A 109 -10.45 4.40 11.60
C ASP A 109 -11.14 3.30 12.41
N GLN A 110 -10.66 3.09 13.64
CA GLN A 110 -11.32 2.20 14.58
C GLN A 110 -12.45 2.91 15.34
N ALA A 111 -12.93 4.08 14.89
CA ALA A 111 -14.06 4.70 15.55
C ALA A 111 -15.25 3.74 15.40
N GLN A 112 -15.84 3.36 16.54
CA GLN A 112 -17.11 2.66 16.50
C GLN A 112 -18.08 3.54 15.72
N PRO A 113 -18.85 2.99 14.75
CA PRO A 113 -19.87 3.77 14.07
C PRO A 113 -20.67 4.47 15.15
N PRO A 114 -20.96 5.80 15.01
CA PRO A 114 -21.66 6.54 16.05
C PRO A 114 -22.86 5.67 16.40
N GLN A 115 -22.91 5.18 17.64
CA GLN A 115 -23.93 4.24 18.06
C GLN A 115 -25.23 4.84 17.54
N GLN A 116 -25.81 4.24 16.50
CA GLN A 116 -27.13 4.63 16.06
C GLN A 116 -27.92 4.37 17.33
N ALA A 117 -28.32 5.46 18.00
CA ALA A 117 -29.18 5.40 19.13
C ALA A 117 -30.44 4.75 18.57
N LEU A 118 -30.49 3.42 18.67
CA LEU A 118 -31.64 2.64 18.28
C LEU A 118 -32.79 3.21 19.10
N SER A 119 -33.77 3.68 18.35
CA SER A 119 -34.82 4.58 18.76
C SER A 119 -35.87 3.93 19.67
N CYS A 120 -36.76 4.80 20.17
CA CYS A 120 -38.10 4.57 20.74
C CYS A 120 -38.12 4.17 22.24
N HIS A 121 -38.98 4.71 23.12
CA HIS A 121 -40.34 5.26 23.01
C HIS A 121 -40.52 6.49 23.91
#